data_AF-A0A3L7SLP7-F1
#
_entry.id   AF-A0A3L7SLP7-F1
#
_cell.length_a   1.000
_cell.length_b   1.000
_cell.length_c   1.000
_cell.angle_alpha   90.00
_cell.angle_beta   90.00
_cell.angle_gamma   90.00
#
_symmetry.space_group_name_H-M   'P 1'
#
loop_
_entity.id
_entity.type
_entity.pdbx_description
1 polymer ?
#
loop_
_entity_poly.entity_id
_entity_poly.type
_entity_poly.pdbx_seq_one_letter_code
_entity_poly.pdbx_strand_id
1 'polypeptide(L)'
;IIKTGDGILTLANANTYDGGTTLAVGTLLAGSDQAFGPGMLNLNGGIIGSASGQRSFANALSMDGGAVQFGDTEHLASLLFTGTTALAPGQRTFNTVADTTFTGILGGSGASLIKTGDGILTLANANTYDGGTQIQDGAIRIANDSALGRGAITFGGGALASTTSDNRTISNNVTFNGGATIGDGLSNGAFVFNGANNVLASGVQTITTNVATTFANGISGAGGLTKSGTATLTLKGANTYTGDTIIESGKLVLDGSIVGSKEIRLAAGAVLGGDGRFDGTISGYGSVDPGNSPGILSALAVDPGAVPATGNGVSGTAGGLNFTFEFTQLVAPTWSATGTSASGNDVLLLTSSTQAFTANLTNANTVNIYFASNLTSTFTASAWTSVQGGFFTVDNTHSLASAIAGADFQFFFQSGTGAFSYNGKNYVDQTQARSNGLLPASSGQGFVVRQATVASANFNSLTFSPTPVLNGLSMEIVSVPEPSTWVMGFMAAGVALARRRRLARLLARLRRSIPL
;
A
#
# COMPACT_ATOMS: atom_id res chain seq x y z
N ILE A 1 46.97 25.54 -3.27
CA ILE A 1 47.47 24.28 -3.89
C ILE A 1 46.58 23.92 -5.08
N ILE A 2 47.13 23.43 -6.18
CA ILE A 2 46.34 22.87 -7.29
C ILE A 2 46.81 21.43 -7.52
N LYS A 3 45.92 20.46 -7.26
CA LYS A 3 46.16 19.05 -7.52
C LYS A 3 45.78 18.73 -8.96
N THR A 4 46.80 18.42 -9.75
CA THR A 4 46.71 17.95 -11.14
C THR A 4 47.29 16.54 -11.27
N GLY A 5 47.05 15.88 -12.41
CA GLY A 5 47.49 14.50 -12.69
C GLY A 5 46.73 13.42 -11.91
N ASP A 6 46.85 12.17 -12.33
CA ASP A 6 46.00 11.07 -11.84
C ASP A 6 46.45 10.48 -10.49
N GLY A 7 47.68 10.76 -10.06
CA GLY A 7 48.25 10.20 -8.83
C GLY A 7 47.60 10.69 -7.54
N ILE A 8 48.02 10.11 -6.41
CA ILE A 8 47.56 10.46 -5.06
C ILE A 8 48.44 11.57 -4.48
N LEU A 9 47.81 12.62 -3.95
CA LEU A 9 48.46 13.62 -3.09
C LEU A 9 47.85 13.54 -1.69
N THR A 10 48.67 13.29 -0.68
CA THR A 10 48.24 13.36 0.73
C THR A 10 48.78 14.63 1.37
N LEU A 11 47.89 15.45 1.91
CA LEU A 11 48.25 16.59 2.76
C LEU A 11 48.11 16.16 4.23
N ALA A 12 49.22 15.69 4.80
CA ALA A 12 49.22 14.90 6.04
C ALA A 12 48.87 15.70 7.31
N ASN A 13 49.25 16.97 7.37
CA ASN A 13 49.15 17.81 8.57
C ASN A 13 48.25 19.03 8.33
N ALA A 14 48.01 19.82 9.39
CA ALA A 14 47.37 21.11 9.27
C ALA A 14 48.23 22.03 8.40
N ASN A 15 47.63 22.65 7.39
CA ASN A 15 48.29 23.61 6.52
C ASN A 15 47.74 25.03 6.76
N THR A 16 48.59 26.04 6.61
CA THR A 16 48.26 27.45 6.93
C THR A 16 48.39 28.38 5.72
N TYR A 17 48.43 27.85 4.50
CA TYR A 17 48.46 28.70 3.32
C TYR A 17 47.10 29.39 3.13
N ASP A 18 47.10 30.70 2.87
CA ASP A 18 45.86 31.48 2.75
C ASP A 18 45.17 31.30 1.39
N GLY A 19 45.90 30.81 0.38
CA GLY A 19 45.34 30.48 -0.93
C GLY A 19 44.38 29.29 -0.87
N GLY A 20 43.53 29.13 -1.89
CA GLY A 20 42.63 27.98 -1.99
C GLY A 20 43.35 26.66 -2.32
N THR A 21 42.62 25.56 -2.16
CA THR A 21 43.00 24.23 -2.64
C THR A 21 42.09 23.84 -3.79
N THR A 22 42.63 23.49 -4.95
CA THR A 22 41.85 23.03 -6.10
C THR A 22 42.18 21.57 -6.38
N LEU A 23 41.16 20.72 -6.42
CA LEU A 23 41.25 19.37 -6.96
C LEU A 23 40.71 19.38 -8.40
N ALA A 24 41.59 19.24 -9.38
CA ALA A 24 41.20 19.13 -10.78
C ALA A 24 40.95 17.66 -11.19
N VAL A 25 41.89 16.78 -10.85
CA VAL A 25 41.87 15.34 -11.17
C VAL A 25 42.74 14.53 -10.19
N GLY A 26 42.65 13.19 -10.26
CA GLY A 26 43.38 12.25 -9.38
C GLY A 26 42.82 12.23 -7.96
N THR A 27 43.62 11.77 -7.00
CA THR A 27 43.19 11.63 -5.59
C THR A 27 43.87 12.67 -4.69
N LEU A 28 43.08 13.32 -3.84
CA LEU A 28 43.54 14.24 -2.80
C LEU A 28 43.08 13.73 -1.43
N LEU A 29 44.02 13.35 -0.58
CA LEU A 29 43.77 12.82 0.75
C LEU A 29 44.12 13.81 1.85
N ALA A 30 43.23 13.94 2.82
CA ALA A 30 43.43 14.74 4.03
C ALA A 30 43.98 13.88 5.18
N GLY A 31 45.16 14.22 5.68
CA GLY A 31 45.69 13.63 6.93
C GLY A 31 45.22 14.33 8.20
N SER A 32 44.59 15.51 8.10
CA SER A 32 43.99 16.25 9.23
C SER A 32 42.78 17.08 8.77
N ASP A 33 41.96 17.57 9.71
CA ASP A 33 40.81 18.45 9.43
C ASP A 33 41.21 19.77 8.77
N GLN A 34 42.45 20.22 8.97
CA GLN A 34 43.01 21.45 8.39
C GLN A 34 43.97 21.16 7.22
N ALA A 35 43.87 19.98 6.61
CA ALA A 35 44.76 19.57 5.52
C ALA A 35 44.70 20.51 4.32
N PHE A 36 43.59 21.20 4.07
CA PHE A 36 43.39 22.03 2.89
C PHE A 36 43.60 23.53 3.11
N GLY A 37 44.13 23.92 4.26
CA GLY A 37 44.21 25.33 4.68
C GLY A 37 42.84 25.93 4.98
N PRO A 38 42.76 27.22 5.38
CA PRO A 38 41.49 27.91 5.62
C PRO A 38 40.79 28.41 4.35
N GLY A 39 41.50 28.46 3.21
CA GLY A 39 40.99 29.01 1.95
C GLY A 39 39.90 28.18 1.28
N MET A 40 39.37 28.66 0.16
CA MET A 40 38.35 27.94 -0.62
C MET A 40 38.85 26.58 -1.12
N LEU A 41 38.00 25.55 -1.05
CA LEU A 41 38.23 24.23 -1.62
C LEU A 41 37.44 24.08 -2.93
N ASN A 42 38.14 24.14 -4.07
CA ASN A 42 37.53 23.97 -5.39
C ASN A 42 37.59 22.50 -5.82
N LEU A 43 36.43 21.87 -5.98
CA LEU A 43 36.31 20.46 -6.38
C LEU A 43 35.81 20.41 -7.84
N ASN A 44 36.75 20.28 -8.77
CA ASN A 44 36.46 20.30 -10.21
C ASN A 44 36.46 18.90 -10.85
N GLY A 45 36.81 17.87 -10.08
CA GLY A 45 36.83 16.47 -10.50
C GLY A 45 37.59 15.60 -9.50
N GLY A 46 37.88 14.34 -9.86
CA GLY A 46 38.75 13.46 -9.09
C GLY A 46 38.12 12.90 -7.80
N ILE A 47 38.99 12.39 -6.92
CA ILE A 47 38.64 11.76 -5.64
C ILE A 47 39.16 12.63 -4.50
N ILE A 48 38.28 13.00 -3.57
CA ILE A 48 38.66 13.57 -2.27
C ILE A 48 38.42 12.55 -1.18
N GLY A 49 39.37 12.34 -0.27
CA GLY A 49 39.28 11.31 0.75
C GLY A 49 40.00 11.67 2.05
N SER A 50 39.84 10.81 3.06
CA SER A 50 40.62 10.86 4.30
C SER A 50 41.77 9.85 4.21
N ALA A 51 42.96 10.26 4.64
CA ALA A 51 44.09 9.34 4.77
C ALA A 51 43.94 8.39 5.98
N SER A 52 43.17 8.77 7.01
CA SER A 52 42.92 7.92 8.19
C SER A 52 41.78 8.44 9.06
N GLY A 53 40.73 7.65 9.31
CA GLY A 53 39.62 8.05 10.19
C GLY A 53 38.79 9.23 9.66
N GLN A 54 37.74 9.62 10.38
CA GLN A 54 36.81 10.67 9.93
C GLN A 54 37.52 12.03 9.79
N ARG A 55 37.09 12.85 8.82
CA ARG A 55 37.59 14.23 8.64
C ARG A 55 36.47 15.25 8.54
N SER A 56 36.71 16.43 9.10
CA SER A 56 35.81 17.58 9.05
C SER A 56 36.50 18.78 8.40
N PHE A 57 35.91 19.31 7.34
CA PHE A 57 36.45 20.43 6.57
C PHE A 57 35.56 21.66 6.73
N ALA A 58 36.14 22.73 7.26
CA ALA A 58 35.45 24.02 7.46
C ALA A 58 35.50 24.93 6.23
N ASN A 59 36.26 24.55 5.20
CA ASN A 59 36.42 25.31 3.96
C ASN A 59 35.07 25.65 3.33
N ALA A 60 34.95 26.83 2.74
CA ALA A 60 33.94 27.07 1.72
C ALA A 60 34.28 26.25 0.47
N LEU A 61 33.27 25.64 -0.15
CA LEU A 61 33.45 24.79 -1.32
C LEU A 61 32.95 25.49 -2.59
N SER A 62 33.70 25.35 -3.68
CA SER A 62 33.21 25.63 -5.04
C SER A 62 33.23 24.34 -5.85
N MET A 63 32.15 24.05 -6.55
CA MET A 63 32.02 22.87 -7.42
C MET A 63 31.70 23.32 -8.83
N ASP A 64 32.76 23.69 -9.56
CA ASP A 64 32.68 24.30 -10.88
C ASP A 64 32.94 23.30 -12.02
N GLY A 65 33.43 22.10 -11.70
CA GLY A 65 33.76 21.03 -12.67
C GLY A 65 32.83 19.81 -12.69
N GLY A 66 33.34 18.69 -13.21
CA GLY A 66 32.58 17.46 -13.47
C GLY A 66 32.31 16.62 -12.21
N ALA A 67 32.18 15.30 -12.36
CA ALA A 67 31.91 14.40 -11.24
C ALA A 67 33.04 14.43 -10.19
N VAL A 68 32.67 14.55 -8.92
CA VAL A 68 33.58 14.46 -7.77
C VAL A 68 33.23 13.22 -6.97
N GLN A 69 34.24 12.43 -6.67
CA GLN A 69 34.11 11.24 -5.84
C GLN A 69 34.58 11.52 -4.41
N PHE A 70 33.80 11.06 -3.44
CA PHE A 70 34.08 11.18 -2.01
C PHE A 70 34.48 9.82 -1.46
N GLY A 71 35.74 9.66 -1.11
CA GLY A 71 36.36 8.39 -0.73
C GLY A 71 36.60 7.43 -1.89
N ASP A 72 37.27 6.33 -1.61
CA ASP A 72 37.45 5.20 -2.51
C ASP A 72 37.50 3.90 -1.69
N THR A 73 37.74 2.76 -2.32
CA THR A 73 37.76 1.45 -1.65
C THR A 73 38.83 1.33 -0.56
N GLU A 74 39.87 2.15 -0.60
CA GLU A 74 40.95 2.18 0.41
C GLU A 74 40.74 3.31 1.44
N HIS A 75 39.96 4.34 1.09
CA HIS A 75 39.74 5.55 1.87
C HIS A 75 38.25 5.79 2.19
N LEU A 76 37.63 4.85 2.91
CA LEU A 76 36.18 4.82 3.22
C LEU A 76 35.76 5.65 4.45
N ALA A 77 36.69 6.29 5.15
CA ALA A 77 36.35 7.03 6.35
C ALA A 77 35.49 8.27 6.04
N SER A 78 34.50 8.54 6.88
CA SER A 78 33.49 9.55 6.61
C SER A 78 34.07 10.96 6.46
N LEU A 79 33.46 11.73 5.56
CA LEU A 79 33.82 13.12 5.29
C LEU A 79 32.70 14.06 5.73
N LEU A 80 33.03 15.09 6.50
CA LEU A 80 32.10 16.13 6.93
C LEU A 80 32.54 17.48 6.35
N PHE A 81 31.64 18.15 5.64
CA PHE A 81 31.84 19.49 5.10
C PHE A 81 30.90 20.46 5.80
N THR A 82 31.46 21.42 6.54
CA THR A 82 30.68 22.37 7.34
C THR A 82 30.57 23.75 6.71
N GLY A 83 31.44 24.09 5.77
CA GLY A 83 31.35 25.36 5.03
C GLY A 83 30.29 25.33 3.93
N THR A 84 29.86 26.52 3.49
CA THR A 84 28.89 26.64 2.39
C THR A 84 29.46 26.08 1.09
N THR A 85 28.61 25.48 0.27
CA THR A 85 28.99 24.86 -1.00
C THR A 85 28.29 25.57 -2.16
N ALA A 86 29.07 26.24 -3.01
CA ALA A 86 28.59 26.83 -4.25
C ALA A 86 28.64 25.79 -5.38
N LEU A 87 27.50 25.49 -5.97
CA LEU A 87 27.35 24.65 -7.15
C LEU A 87 27.22 25.55 -8.38
N ALA A 88 28.11 25.40 -9.37
CA ALA A 88 27.94 26.12 -10.62
C ALA A 88 26.74 25.58 -11.43
N PRO A 89 26.17 26.38 -12.35
CA PRO A 89 25.01 25.97 -13.16
C PRO A 89 25.25 24.67 -13.93
N GLY A 90 24.21 23.87 -14.12
CA GLY A 90 24.29 22.57 -14.78
C GLY A 90 24.46 21.40 -13.82
N GLN A 91 24.92 20.28 -14.36
CA GLN A 91 24.96 19.00 -13.66
C GLN A 91 26.18 18.87 -12.75
N ARG A 92 25.98 18.53 -11.48
CA ARG A 92 27.05 18.27 -10.49
C ARG A 92 26.87 16.88 -9.88
N THR A 93 27.80 15.98 -10.18
CA THR A 93 27.74 14.58 -9.70
C THR A 93 28.58 14.41 -8.45
N PHE A 94 27.91 13.95 -7.39
CA PHE A 94 28.50 13.54 -6.13
C PHE A 94 28.50 12.01 -6.11
N ASN A 95 29.67 11.42 -6.35
CA ASN A 95 29.87 9.99 -6.26
C ASN A 95 30.38 9.64 -4.85
N THR A 96 29.48 9.27 -3.95
CA THR A 96 29.89 8.97 -2.57
C THR A 96 30.22 7.50 -2.43
N VAL A 97 31.48 7.18 -2.16
CA VAL A 97 31.93 5.83 -1.78
C VAL A 97 32.08 5.77 -0.25
N ALA A 98 32.68 6.80 0.34
CA ALA A 98 32.61 7.08 1.76
C ALA A 98 31.33 7.86 2.10
N ASP A 99 30.78 7.61 3.29
CA ASP A 99 29.69 8.41 3.84
C ASP A 99 30.12 9.88 3.93
N THR A 100 29.32 10.76 3.34
CA THR A 100 29.65 12.17 3.19
C THR A 100 28.52 13.03 3.72
N THR A 101 28.83 13.93 4.64
CA THR A 101 27.85 14.82 5.27
C THR A 101 28.15 16.27 4.91
N PHE A 102 27.13 16.98 4.47
CA PHE A 102 27.17 18.44 4.30
C PHE A 102 26.25 19.09 5.33
N THR A 103 26.86 19.90 6.22
CA THR A 103 26.14 20.77 7.17
C THR A 103 26.28 22.24 6.82
N GLY A 104 26.93 22.57 5.70
CA GLY A 104 26.78 23.88 5.06
C GLY A 104 25.58 23.89 4.11
N ILE A 105 25.14 25.09 3.72
CA ILE A 105 24.11 25.23 2.68
C ILE A 105 24.73 24.96 1.31
N LEU A 106 24.11 24.10 0.52
CA LEU A 106 24.39 23.93 -0.92
C LEU A 106 23.52 24.92 -1.69
N GLY A 107 24.13 25.79 -2.48
CA GLY A 107 23.44 26.78 -3.29
C GLY A 107 23.99 26.88 -4.70
N GLY A 108 23.15 27.24 -5.67
CA GLY A 108 23.56 27.36 -7.07
C GLY A 108 22.35 27.50 -7.99
N SER A 109 22.22 28.64 -8.68
CA SER A 109 21.15 28.80 -9.66
C SER A 109 21.45 27.99 -10.92
N GLY A 110 20.45 27.30 -11.43
CA GLY A 110 20.54 26.35 -12.53
C GLY A 110 21.31 25.08 -12.21
N ALA A 111 21.74 24.87 -10.96
CA ALA A 111 22.54 23.73 -10.56
C ALA A 111 21.66 22.52 -10.20
N SER A 112 21.97 21.35 -10.76
CA SER A 112 21.36 20.08 -10.42
C SER A 112 22.38 19.16 -9.76
N LEU A 113 21.98 18.50 -8.67
CA LEU A 113 22.77 17.52 -7.96
C LEU A 113 22.43 16.10 -8.44
N ILE A 114 23.44 15.30 -8.77
CA ILE A 114 23.30 13.84 -8.95
C ILE A 114 24.04 13.14 -7.84
N LYS A 115 23.35 12.23 -7.18
CA LYS A 115 23.91 11.28 -6.24
C LYS A 115 24.13 9.93 -6.92
N THR A 116 25.37 9.44 -6.89
CA THR A 116 25.78 8.07 -7.25
C THR A 116 26.64 7.45 -6.14
N GLY A 117 27.02 6.18 -6.31
CA GLY A 117 27.88 5.44 -5.39
C GLY A 117 27.13 4.96 -4.14
N ASP A 118 27.63 3.89 -3.53
CA ASP A 118 26.94 3.17 -2.45
C ASP A 118 26.87 3.94 -1.12
N GLY A 119 27.82 4.86 -0.90
CA GLY A 119 27.89 5.66 0.32
C GLY A 119 26.68 6.57 0.52
N ILE A 120 26.48 7.00 1.77
CA ILE A 120 25.35 7.84 2.15
C ILE A 120 25.74 9.31 2.07
N LEU A 121 24.95 10.08 1.32
CA LEU A 121 25.05 11.55 1.30
C LEU A 121 24.06 12.13 2.30
N THR A 122 24.55 12.80 3.35
CA THR A 122 23.69 13.49 4.32
C THR A 122 23.61 14.98 4.03
N LEU A 123 22.41 15.50 3.82
CA LEU A 123 22.11 16.92 3.59
C LEU A 123 21.26 17.45 4.75
N ALA A 124 21.89 18.23 5.65
CA ALA A 124 21.26 18.60 6.91
C ALA A 124 20.38 19.87 6.84
N ASN A 125 20.68 20.80 5.94
CA ASN A 125 20.04 22.12 5.92
C ASN A 125 19.09 22.32 4.74
N ALA A 126 18.31 23.40 4.80
CA ALA A 126 17.56 23.91 3.67
C ALA A 126 18.51 24.38 2.57
N ASN A 127 18.62 23.60 1.49
CA ASN A 127 19.50 23.88 0.37
C ASN A 127 18.79 24.74 -0.68
N THR A 128 19.55 25.57 -1.40
CA THR A 128 18.99 26.65 -2.25
C THR A 128 19.23 26.46 -3.74
N TYR A 129 19.93 25.40 -4.15
CA TYR A 129 20.03 25.07 -5.58
C TYR A 129 18.66 24.69 -6.16
N ASP A 130 18.42 25.03 -7.43
CA ASP A 130 17.08 25.04 -8.03
C ASP A 130 16.94 24.13 -9.27
N GLY A 131 18.03 23.55 -9.78
CA GLY A 131 18.02 22.63 -10.93
C GLY A 131 17.55 21.22 -10.59
N GLY A 132 17.37 20.89 -9.31
CA GLY A 132 16.82 19.61 -8.84
C GLY A 132 17.85 18.59 -8.39
N THR A 133 17.39 17.46 -7.86
CA THR A 133 18.21 16.38 -7.31
C THR A 133 17.88 15.05 -7.98
N GLN A 134 18.87 14.32 -8.48
CA GLN A 134 18.70 12.96 -8.98
C GLN A 134 19.39 11.96 -8.05
N ILE A 135 18.67 10.93 -7.65
CA ILE A 135 19.15 9.87 -6.75
C ILE A 135 19.27 8.60 -7.59
N GLN A 136 20.45 8.42 -8.20
CA GLN A 136 20.70 7.30 -9.10
C GLN A 136 21.08 6.04 -8.32
N ASP A 137 21.88 6.19 -7.24
CA ASP A 137 22.37 5.07 -6.43
C ASP A 137 22.71 5.47 -4.99
N GLY A 138 22.85 4.48 -4.11
CA GLY A 138 23.04 4.65 -2.68
C GLY A 138 21.88 5.40 -2.04
N ALA A 139 22.16 6.16 -0.96
CA ALA A 139 21.13 6.90 -0.24
C ALA A 139 21.46 8.38 -0.06
N ILE A 140 20.42 9.23 -0.07
CA ILE A 140 20.46 10.55 0.55
C ILE A 140 19.71 10.50 1.88
N ARG A 141 20.34 10.98 2.95
CA ARG A 141 19.67 11.26 4.23
C ARG A 141 19.46 12.75 4.40
N ILE A 142 18.24 13.15 4.75
CA ILE A 142 17.86 14.55 4.93
C ILE A 142 17.49 14.85 6.39
N ALA A 143 17.81 16.05 6.86
CA ALA A 143 17.38 16.54 8.18
C ALA A 143 16.39 17.72 8.08
N ASN A 144 16.06 18.15 6.86
CA ASN A 144 15.21 19.31 6.59
C ASN A 144 14.31 19.05 5.37
N ASP A 145 13.09 19.57 5.40
CA ASP A 145 12.10 19.45 4.31
C ASP A 145 12.59 20.02 2.96
N SER A 146 13.45 21.05 3.00
CA SER A 146 14.05 21.69 1.81
C SER A 146 15.48 21.22 1.52
N ALA A 147 15.91 20.08 2.08
CA ALA A 147 17.29 19.60 1.91
C ALA A 147 17.64 19.20 0.48
N LEU A 148 16.65 18.88 -0.37
CA LEU A 148 16.88 18.45 -1.75
C LEU A 148 16.83 19.59 -2.77
N GLY A 149 16.92 20.84 -2.29
CA GLY A 149 16.82 22.03 -3.13
C GLY A 149 15.38 22.34 -3.54
N ARG A 150 15.21 23.23 -4.52
CA ARG A 150 13.90 23.74 -4.98
C ARG A 150 13.38 23.08 -6.26
N GLY A 151 14.26 22.41 -7.00
CA GLY A 151 13.93 21.74 -8.27
C GLY A 151 13.30 20.36 -8.08
N ALA A 152 12.97 19.66 -9.16
CA ALA A 152 12.39 18.32 -9.08
C ALA A 152 13.36 17.29 -8.48
N ILE A 153 12.81 16.24 -7.87
CA ILE A 153 13.53 15.03 -7.46
C ILE A 153 13.33 13.98 -8.54
N THR A 154 14.40 13.32 -8.96
CA THR A 154 14.34 12.17 -9.88
C THR A 154 14.96 10.94 -9.24
N PHE A 155 14.19 9.87 -9.05
CA PHE A 155 14.72 8.58 -8.64
C PHE A 155 15.16 7.77 -9.85
N GLY A 156 16.42 7.35 -9.87
CA GLY A 156 16.98 6.41 -10.85
C GLY A 156 17.20 5.00 -10.30
N GLY A 157 17.07 4.80 -8.99
CA GLY A 157 17.32 3.52 -8.31
C GLY A 157 17.63 3.66 -6.81
N GLY A 158 18.13 4.82 -6.38
CA GLY A 158 18.60 5.01 -5.00
C GLY A 158 17.51 5.28 -3.97
N ALA A 159 17.96 5.64 -2.76
CA ALA A 159 17.13 5.78 -1.57
C ALA A 159 17.08 7.21 -1.01
N LEU A 160 15.95 7.54 -0.39
CA LEU A 160 15.77 8.75 0.41
C LEU A 160 15.35 8.37 1.82
N ALA A 161 16.06 8.86 2.84
CA ALA A 161 15.75 8.62 4.24
C ALA A 161 15.90 9.90 5.08
N SER A 162 15.41 9.87 6.32
CA SER A 162 15.53 10.96 7.28
C SER A 162 16.61 10.66 8.31
N THR A 163 17.32 11.68 8.80
CA THR A 163 18.26 11.55 9.93
C THR A 163 17.56 11.53 11.29
N THR A 164 16.25 11.83 11.34
CA THR A 164 15.47 11.94 12.58
C THR A 164 14.16 11.16 12.46
N SER A 165 13.49 10.91 13.59
CA SER A 165 12.13 10.36 13.64
C SER A 165 11.02 11.37 13.30
N ASP A 166 11.36 12.64 13.04
CA ASP A 166 10.38 13.63 12.61
C ASP A 166 9.85 13.34 11.20
N ASN A 167 8.58 13.62 10.99
CA ASN A 167 7.98 13.59 9.66
C ASN A 167 8.68 14.59 8.73
N ARG A 168 8.74 14.25 7.44
CA ARG A 168 9.31 15.08 6.38
C ARG A 168 8.25 15.40 5.34
N THR A 169 8.10 16.67 5.01
CA THR A 169 7.23 17.13 3.92
C THR A 169 8.07 17.61 2.75
N ILE A 170 7.96 16.93 1.61
CA ILE A 170 8.77 17.18 0.43
C ILE A 170 7.91 17.82 -0.66
N SER A 171 8.14 19.11 -0.88
CA SER A 171 7.37 19.93 -1.84
C SER A 171 7.88 19.88 -3.27
N ASN A 172 9.02 19.23 -3.49
CA ASN A 172 9.55 18.99 -4.81
C ASN A 172 8.60 18.06 -5.60
N ASN A 173 8.45 18.33 -6.89
CA ASN A 173 7.87 17.34 -7.81
C ASN A 173 8.76 16.11 -7.87
N VAL A 174 8.18 14.92 -7.96
CA VAL A 174 8.93 13.65 -7.98
C VAL A 174 8.71 12.90 -9.29
N THR A 175 9.80 12.55 -9.96
CA THR A 175 9.81 11.67 -11.12
C THR A 175 10.51 10.35 -10.78
N PHE A 176 9.87 9.22 -11.07
CA PHE A 176 10.46 7.89 -10.94
C PHE A 176 10.90 7.40 -12.31
N ASN A 177 12.19 7.53 -12.62
CA ASN A 177 12.82 6.96 -13.83
C ASN A 177 13.35 5.53 -13.59
N GLY A 178 13.66 5.19 -12.35
CA GLY A 178 13.90 3.83 -11.87
C GLY A 178 13.13 3.55 -10.57
N GLY A 179 13.48 2.44 -9.92
CA GLY A 179 12.97 2.14 -8.59
C GLY A 179 13.40 3.18 -7.54
N ALA A 180 12.77 3.15 -6.39
CA ALA A 180 13.08 4.04 -5.28
C ALA A 180 12.90 3.32 -3.95
N THR A 181 13.76 3.63 -2.98
CA THR A 181 13.56 3.22 -1.58
C THR A 181 13.31 4.44 -0.71
N ILE A 182 12.20 4.46 0.03
CA ILE A 182 11.83 5.52 0.95
C ILE A 182 11.94 5.00 2.38
N GLY A 183 12.86 5.59 3.14
CA GLY A 183 13.25 5.16 4.49
C GLY A 183 14.21 3.98 4.48
N ASP A 184 14.94 3.83 5.59
CA ASP A 184 15.96 2.79 5.81
C ASP A 184 15.64 1.88 7.02
N GLY A 185 14.43 1.98 7.59
CA GLY A 185 14.00 1.19 8.73
C GLY A 185 14.68 1.54 10.06
N LEU A 186 15.55 2.55 10.09
CA LEU A 186 16.23 3.03 11.31
C LEU A 186 15.52 4.25 11.91
N SER A 187 15.01 5.15 11.05
CA SER A 187 14.37 6.41 11.45
C SER A 187 12.86 6.40 11.16
N ASN A 188 12.02 6.61 12.17
CA ASN A 188 10.56 6.38 12.11
C ASN A 188 9.69 7.61 11.72
N GLY A 189 10.26 8.60 11.04
CA GLY A 189 9.47 9.72 10.51
C GLY A 189 8.76 9.35 9.20
N ALA A 190 7.50 9.73 9.05
CA ALA A 190 6.76 9.54 7.80
C ALA A 190 7.23 10.54 6.72
N PHE A 191 7.19 10.12 5.45
CA PHE A 191 7.40 10.99 4.30
C PHE A 191 6.06 11.40 3.68
N VAL A 192 5.88 12.70 3.45
CA VAL A 192 4.75 13.26 2.70
C VAL A 192 5.29 13.99 1.48
N PHE A 193 5.05 13.46 0.29
CA PHE A 193 5.33 14.12 -0.96
C PHE A 193 4.12 14.93 -1.40
N ASN A 194 4.25 16.27 -1.40
CA ASN A 194 3.20 17.20 -1.82
C ASN A 194 3.55 18.02 -3.06
N GLY A 195 4.57 17.60 -3.82
CA GLY A 195 4.80 18.07 -5.18
C GLY A 195 3.54 17.89 -6.04
N ALA A 196 3.28 18.85 -6.92
CA ALA A 196 2.05 18.88 -7.72
C ALA A 196 2.12 17.95 -8.94
N ASN A 197 3.33 17.71 -9.47
CA ASN A 197 3.54 16.98 -10.72
C ASN A 197 4.39 15.73 -10.46
N ASN A 198 3.79 14.71 -9.83
CA ASN A 198 4.47 13.43 -9.64
C ASN A 198 4.29 12.54 -10.88
N VAL A 199 5.34 11.83 -11.27
CA VAL A 199 5.37 11.07 -12.53
C VAL A 199 6.02 9.70 -12.35
N LEU A 200 5.35 8.64 -12.80
CA LEU A 200 5.97 7.34 -13.12
C LEU A 200 6.39 7.36 -14.59
N ALA A 201 7.70 7.31 -14.85
CA ALA A 201 8.21 7.21 -16.21
C ALA A 201 7.80 5.86 -16.85
N SER A 202 8.09 5.67 -18.14
CA SER A 202 7.81 4.41 -18.82
C SER A 202 8.47 3.21 -18.13
N GLY A 203 7.77 2.08 -18.06
CA GLY A 203 8.24 0.89 -17.35
C GLY A 203 7.51 0.68 -16.03
N VAL A 204 7.85 -0.37 -15.31
CA VAL A 204 7.31 -0.64 -13.97
C VAL A 204 8.30 -0.12 -12.93
N GLN A 205 7.84 0.78 -12.07
CA GLN A 205 8.69 1.40 -11.05
C GLN A 205 8.40 0.76 -9.69
N THR A 206 9.39 0.10 -9.09
CA THR A 206 9.28 -0.42 -7.73
C THR A 206 9.56 0.68 -6.71
N ILE A 207 8.55 1.03 -5.92
CA ILE A 207 8.65 1.94 -4.79
C ILE A 207 8.61 1.11 -3.50
N THR A 208 9.79 0.96 -2.89
CA THR A 208 9.97 0.30 -1.60
C THR A 208 9.76 1.29 -0.47
N THR A 209 8.73 1.11 0.34
CA THR A 209 8.49 1.97 1.51
C THR A 209 8.82 1.22 2.80
N ASN A 210 9.84 1.67 3.51
CA ASN A 210 10.24 1.17 4.83
C ASN A 210 9.72 2.06 5.98
N VAL A 211 9.18 3.22 5.63
CA VAL A 211 8.46 4.13 6.52
C VAL A 211 7.14 4.55 5.87
N ALA A 212 6.17 4.99 6.68
CA ALA A 212 4.89 5.46 6.15
C ALA A 212 5.14 6.58 5.11
N THR A 213 4.60 6.41 3.91
CA THR A 213 4.84 7.31 2.77
C THR A 213 3.51 7.72 2.16
N THR A 214 3.29 9.02 2.00
CA THR A 214 2.07 9.57 1.39
C THR A 214 2.42 10.41 0.18
N PHE A 215 1.77 10.15 -0.96
CA PHE A 215 1.69 11.11 -2.07
C PHE A 215 0.37 11.87 -1.94
N ALA A 216 0.46 13.15 -1.57
CA ALA A 216 -0.71 13.99 -1.30
C ALA A 216 -1.45 14.43 -2.58
N ASN A 217 -0.73 14.49 -3.71
CA ASN A 217 -1.28 14.81 -5.02
C ASN A 217 -1.13 13.61 -5.96
N GLY A 218 -1.89 13.66 -7.06
CA GLY A 218 -1.92 12.61 -8.07
C GLY A 218 -0.58 12.33 -8.74
N ILE A 219 -0.40 11.08 -9.16
CA ILE A 219 0.74 10.61 -9.93
C ILE A 219 0.28 10.34 -11.37
N SER A 220 1.05 10.82 -12.34
CA SER A 220 0.79 10.67 -13.79
C SER A 220 1.87 9.83 -14.48
N GLY A 221 1.76 9.63 -15.79
CA GLY A 221 2.80 9.02 -16.62
C GLY A 221 2.43 7.66 -17.22
N ALA A 222 3.31 7.11 -18.05
CA ALA A 222 3.01 5.86 -18.76
C ALA A 222 3.32 4.60 -17.93
N GLY A 223 4.03 4.75 -16.81
CA GLY A 223 4.55 3.63 -16.03
C GLY A 223 3.52 2.90 -15.17
N GLY A 224 3.92 1.71 -14.72
CA GLY A 224 3.26 0.94 -13.67
C GLY A 224 3.91 1.15 -12.31
N LEU A 225 3.18 0.87 -11.25
CA LEU A 225 3.63 0.99 -9.87
C LEU A 225 3.78 -0.38 -9.24
N THR A 226 4.96 -0.72 -8.74
CA THR A 226 5.12 -1.85 -7.82
C THR A 226 5.37 -1.32 -6.42
N LYS A 227 4.45 -1.58 -5.50
CA LYS A 227 4.59 -1.25 -4.08
C LYS A 227 5.25 -2.42 -3.35
N SER A 228 6.42 -2.17 -2.77
CA SER A 228 7.16 -3.11 -1.91
C SER A 228 7.53 -2.46 -0.57
N GLY A 229 8.27 -3.19 0.28
CA GLY A 229 8.55 -2.78 1.65
C GLY A 229 7.36 -3.00 2.59
N THR A 230 7.62 -3.02 3.90
CA THR A 230 6.64 -3.39 4.93
C THR A 230 5.71 -2.25 5.32
N ALA A 231 6.11 -0.99 5.09
CA ALA A 231 5.33 0.16 5.50
C ALA A 231 4.17 0.46 4.55
N THR A 232 3.28 1.34 5.00
CA THR A 232 2.13 1.82 4.21
C THR A 232 2.55 2.85 3.17
N LEU A 233 2.10 2.66 1.93
CA LEU A 233 2.05 3.70 0.91
C LEU A 233 0.62 4.22 0.80
N THR A 234 0.41 5.52 0.95
CA THR A 234 -0.89 6.17 0.76
C THR A 234 -0.88 7.00 -0.52
N LEU A 235 -1.79 6.68 -1.44
CA LEU A 235 -2.03 7.45 -2.66
C LEU A 235 -3.29 8.29 -2.51
N LYS A 236 -3.13 9.61 -2.59
CA LYS A 236 -4.22 10.58 -2.62
C LYS A 236 -4.34 11.20 -4.01
N GLY A 237 -5.27 12.13 -4.17
CA GLY A 237 -5.49 12.85 -5.42
C GLY A 237 -5.89 11.94 -6.60
N ALA A 238 -5.92 12.52 -7.79
CA ALA A 238 -6.26 11.78 -9.01
C ALA A 238 -5.02 11.20 -9.67
N ASN A 239 -4.83 9.89 -9.56
CA ASN A 239 -3.71 9.17 -10.18
C ASN A 239 -4.11 8.71 -11.58
N THR A 240 -3.32 9.13 -12.57
CA THR A 240 -3.60 8.97 -14.00
C THR A 240 -2.54 8.14 -14.72
N TYR A 241 -1.59 7.54 -13.98
CA TYR A 241 -0.62 6.63 -14.58
C TYR A 241 -1.32 5.40 -15.19
N THR A 242 -0.78 4.91 -16.30
CA THR A 242 -1.49 3.92 -17.14
C THR A 242 -1.03 2.48 -16.97
N GLY A 243 0.18 2.25 -16.46
CA GLY A 243 0.64 0.89 -16.18
C GLY A 243 -0.02 0.32 -14.93
N ASP A 244 -0.03 -1.01 -14.84
CA ASP A 244 -0.69 -1.71 -13.74
C ASP A 244 -0.03 -1.42 -12.39
N THR A 245 -0.80 -1.63 -11.33
CA THR A 245 -0.32 -1.53 -9.95
C THR A 245 -0.15 -2.92 -9.35
N ILE A 246 1.03 -3.22 -8.86
CA ILE A 246 1.34 -4.47 -8.16
C ILE A 246 1.65 -4.13 -6.71
N ILE A 247 1.02 -4.82 -5.76
CA ILE A 247 1.35 -4.71 -4.34
C ILE A 247 2.07 -6.00 -3.95
N GLU A 248 3.40 -5.93 -3.93
CA GLU A 248 4.27 -7.07 -3.58
C GLU A 248 4.29 -7.31 -2.08
N SER A 249 4.28 -6.24 -1.27
CA SER A 249 4.31 -6.34 0.18
C SER A 249 3.78 -5.08 0.88
N GLY A 250 3.39 -5.25 2.15
CA GLY A 250 2.87 -4.18 2.99
C GLY A 250 1.45 -3.77 2.57
N LYS A 251 1.07 -2.54 2.91
CA LYS A 251 -0.26 -1.97 2.62
C LYS A 251 -0.18 -0.82 1.62
N LEU A 252 -0.98 -0.88 0.56
CA LEU A 252 -1.33 0.27 -0.26
C LEU A 252 -2.68 0.80 0.24
N VAL A 253 -2.71 2.07 0.64
CA VAL A 253 -3.94 2.80 0.98
C VAL A 253 -4.28 3.72 -0.19
N LEU A 254 -5.45 3.50 -0.80
CA LEU A 254 -5.99 4.36 -1.84
C LEU A 254 -7.03 5.29 -1.23
N ASP A 255 -6.66 6.54 -0.97
CA ASP A 255 -7.54 7.62 -0.44
C ASP A 255 -7.79 8.69 -1.52
N GLY A 256 -7.65 8.31 -2.78
CA GLY A 256 -7.80 9.15 -3.97
C GLY A 256 -8.46 8.36 -5.09
N SER A 257 -8.00 8.56 -6.33
CA SER A 257 -8.42 7.71 -7.44
C SER A 257 -7.25 7.17 -8.25
N ILE A 258 -7.43 6.01 -8.89
CA ILE A 258 -6.57 5.48 -9.95
C ILE A 258 -7.47 5.20 -11.16
N VAL A 259 -7.26 5.93 -12.25
CA VAL A 259 -8.14 5.87 -13.44
C VAL A 259 -7.42 5.31 -14.68
N GLY A 260 -6.10 5.48 -14.77
CA GLY A 260 -5.31 5.04 -15.92
C GLY A 260 -5.01 3.54 -15.92
N SER A 261 -4.60 3.00 -14.77
CA SER A 261 -4.29 1.58 -14.55
C SER A 261 -5.49 0.67 -14.83
N LYS A 262 -5.23 -0.56 -15.30
CA LYS A 262 -6.27 -1.58 -15.57
C LYS A 262 -6.31 -2.68 -14.53
N GLU A 263 -5.21 -2.94 -13.85
CA GLU A 263 -5.13 -3.93 -12.78
C GLU A 263 -4.50 -3.35 -11.50
N ILE A 264 -5.09 -3.68 -10.34
CA ILE A 264 -4.37 -3.69 -9.07
C ILE A 264 -4.22 -5.17 -8.66
N ARG A 265 -2.99 -5.69 -8.67
CA ARG A 265 -2.70 -7.09 -8.35
C ARG A 265 -1.95 -7.22 -7.03
N LEU A 266 -2.48 -8.04 -6.12
CA LEU A 266 -1.93 -8.24 -4.79
C LEU A 266 -1.13 -9.54 -4.70
N ALA A 267 0.05 -9.49 -4.09
CA ALA A 267 0.77 -10.67 -3.65
C ALA A 267 0.18 -11.25 -2.35
N ALA A 268 0.55 -12.50 -2.03
CA ALA A 268 0.17 -13.11 -0.77
C ALA A 268 0.71 -12.27 0.42
N GLY A 269 -0.16 -11.94 1.37
CA GLY A 269 0.18 -11.09 2.52
C GLY A 269 0.20 -9.58 2.23
N ALA A 270 0.05 -9.15 0.97
CA ALA A 270 -0.14 -7.75 0.63
C ALA A 270 -1.58 -7.30 0.93
N VAL A 271 -1.74 -6.00 1.23
CA VAL A 271 -3.03 -5.41 1.57
C VAL A 271 -3.32 -4.20 0.67
N LEU A 272 -4.50 -4.16 0.08
CA LEU A 272 -5.08 -2.96 -0.52
C LEU A 272 -6.17 -2.44 0.43
N GLY A 273 -6.12 -1.18 0.83
CA GLY A 273 -7.19 -0.55 1.60
C GLY A 273 -7.44 0.90 1.24
N GLY A 274 -8.07 1.64 2.15
CA GLY A 274 -8.52 3.03 1.92
C GLY A 274 -9.98 3.12 1.46
N ASP A 275 -10.41 4.33 1.12
CA ASP A 275 -11.79 4.69 0.76
C ASP A 275 -11.92 5.35 -0.63
N GLY A 276 -10.92 5.12 -1.48
CA GLY A 276 -10.83 5.72 -2.81
C GLY A 276 -11.52 4.95 -3.94
N ARG A 277 -11.21 5.37 -5.16
CA ARG A 277 -11.80 4.83 -6.40
C ARG A 277 -10.77 4.26 -7.36
N PHE A 278 -10.98 3.04 -7.80
CA PHE A 278 -10.22 2.39 -8.86
C PHE A 278 -11.14 2.02 -10.02
N ASP A 279 -10.78 2.39 -11.25
CA ASP A 279 -11.61 2.12 -12.45
C ASP A 279 -11.26 0.81 -13.17
N GLY A 280 -10.47 -0.07 -12.53
CA GLY A 280 -10.04 -1.35 -13.08
C GLY A 280 -10.38 -2.56 -12.20
N THR A 281 -9.74 -3.69 -12.49
CA THR A 281 -9.99 -4.97 -11.83
C THR A 281 -8.97 -5.21 -10.70
N ILE A 282 -9.44 -5.56 -9.51
CA ILE A 282 -8.56 -5.99 -8.41
C ILE A 282 -8.38 -7.51 -8.51
N SER A 283 -7.14 -8.00 -8.47
CA SER A 283 -6.80 -9.42 -8.62
C SER A 283 -5.70 -9.88 -7.65
N GLY A 284 -5.41 -11.18 -7.61
CA GLY A 284 -4.23 -11.74 -6.95
C GLY A 284 -4.53 -12.60 -5.72
N TYR A 285 -3.67 -12.49 -4.70
CA TYR A 285 -3.59 -13.41 -3.55
C TYR A 285 -3.58 -12.72 -2.18
N GLY A 286 -3.65 -11.39 -2.16
CA GLY A 286 -3.62 -10.59 -0.94
C GLY A 286 -5.00 -10.35 -0.35
N SER A 287 -5.08 -9.38 0.57
CA SER A 287 -6.33 -8.96 1.19
C SER A 287 -6.78 -7.61 0.62
N VAL A 288 -8.03 -7.54 0.17
CA VAL A 288 -8.75 -6.28 -0.05
C VAL A 288 -9.42 -5.92 1.28
N ASP A 289 -9.02 -4.80 1.83
CA ASP A 289 -9.34 -4.32 3.17
C ASP A 289 -9.86 -2.88 3.05
N PRO A 290 -11.05 -2.66 2.44
CA PRO A 290 -11.63 -1.33 2.35
C PRO A 290 -11.63 -0.69 3.73
N GLY A 291 -11.16 0.54 3.83
CA GLY A 291 -11.09 1.27 5.09
C GLY A 291 -9.68 1.49 5.67
N ASN A 292 -9.64 2.51 6.52
CA ASN A 292 -8.62 2.84 7.53
C ASN A 292 -9.30 3.64 8.68
N SER A 293 -10.61 3.38 8.81
CA SER A 293 -11.75 4.16 9.31
C SER A 293 -12.89 4.06 8.27
N PRO A 294 -14.15 4.31 8.67
CA PRO A 294 -15.30 3.95 7.85
C PRO A 294 -15.32 4.63 6.47
N GLY A 295 -15.44 3.85 5.40
CA GLY A 295 -15.37 4.36 4.03
C GLY A 295 -15.72 3.32 2.97
N ILE A 296 -15.71 3.74 1.70
CA ILE A 296 -16.07 2.86 0.59
C ILE A 296 -14.94 2.84 -0.43
N LEU A 297 -14.25 1.71 -0.54
CA LEU A 297 -13.36 1.44 -1.66
C LEU A 297 -14.22 1.04 -2.87
N SER A 298 -13.99 1.66 -4.03
CA SER A 298 -14.67 1.26 -5.27
C SER A 298 -13.69 0.71 -6.30
N ALA A 299 -14.16 -0.31 -7.04
CA ALA A 299 -13.45 -0.94 -8.15
C ALA A 299 -14.42 -1.16 -9.33
N LEU A 300 -13.89 -1.43 -10.53
CA LEU A 300 -14.74 -1.92 -11.62
C LEU A 300 -15.22 -3.34 -11.31
N ALA A 301 -14.28 -4.24 -11.04
CA ALA A 301 -14.54 -5.65 -10.78
C ALA A 301 -13.45 -6.24 -9.85
N VAL A 302 -13.69 -7.47 -9.40
CA VAL A 302 -12.68 -8.30 -8.74
C VAL A 302 -12.49 -9.60 -9.52
N ASP A 303 -11.24 -10.04 -9.59
CA ASP A 303 -10.86 -11.39 -9.97
C ASP A 303 -10.36 -12.16 -8.74
N PRO A 304 -11.23 -12.97 -8.12
CA PRO A 304 -10.91 -13.60 -6.86
C PRO A 304 -10.15 -14.93 -6.97
N GLY A 305 -9.93 -15.52 -8.16
CA GLY A 305 -9.59 -16.94 -8.24
C GLY A 305 -8.69 -17.38 -9.40
N ALA A 306 -7.49 -17.82 -9.01
CA ALA A 306 -6.50 -18.60 -9.76
C ALA A 306 -6.02 -17.99 -11.09
N VAL A 307 -5.17 -16.96 -11.02
CA VAL A 307 -4.20 -16.74 -12.09
C VAL A 307 -3.20 -17.91 -12.00
N PRO A 308 -3.14 -18.87 -12.94
CA PRO A 308 -2.00 -19.79 -12.97
C PRO A 308 -0.75 -18.92 -12.99
N ALA A 309 0.26 -19.26 -12.16
CA ALA A 309 1.51 -18.52 -12.08
C ALA A 309 2.21 -18.49 -13.44
N THR A 310 1.80 -17.59 -14.32
CA THR A 310 2.40 -17.41 -15.63
C THR A 310 2.52 -15.92 -15.88
N GLY A 311 3.69 -15.38 -15.52
CA GLY A 311 4.27 -14.29 -16.30
C GLY A 311 4.69 -13.01 -15.58
N ASN A 312 4.45 -12.81 -14.27
CA ASN A 312 4.74 -11.49 -13.68
C ASN A 312 5.21 -11.48 -12.21
N GLY A 313 6.04 -12.45 -11.82
CA GLY A 313 6.91 -12.34 -10.63
C GLY A 313 6.28 -12.50 -9.24
N VAL A 314 4.97 -12.75 -9.13
CA VAL A 314 4.30 -12.88 -7.82
C VAL A 314 4.04 -14.36 -7.50
N SER A 315 4.79 -14.91 -6.54
CA SER A 315 4.57 -16.26 -6.01
C SER A 315 3.46 -16.24 -4.96
N GLY A 316 2.38 -17.00 -5.17
CA GLY A 316 1.31 -17.18 -4.19
C GLY A 316 0.90 -18.66 -4.08
N THR A 317 0.53 -19.09 -2.87
CA THR A 317 -0.13 -20.37 -2.62
C THR A 317 -1.57 -20.32 -3.17
N ALA A 318 -2.11 -21.46 -3.62
CA ALA A 318 -3.51 -21.58 -3.99
C ALA A 318 -4.40 -20.95 -2.88
N GLY A 319 -5.22 -19.96 -3.24
CA GLY A 319 -5.89 -19.10 -2.25
C GLY A 319 -6.80 -18.04 -2.85
N GLY A 320 -6.36 -17.37 -3.92
CA GLY A 320 -7.11 -16.23 -4.48
C GLY A 320 -7.16 -15.02 -3.53
N LEU A 321 -7.99 -14.02 -3.84
CA LEU A 321 -8.15 -12.81 -3.00
C LEU A 321 -8.89 -13.11 -1.71
N ASN A 322 -8.44 -12.48 -0.62
CA ASN A 322 -9.17 -12.40 0.64
C ASN A 322 -9.80 -11.01 0.81
N PHE A 323 -10.80 -10.93 1.68
CA PHE A 323 -11.54 -9.69 1.93
C PHE A 323 -11.70 -9.48 3.42
N THR A 324 -11.55 -8.24 3.87
CA THR A 324 -11.71 -7.87 5.27
C THR A 324 -12.57 -6.61 5.39
N PHE A 325 -13.50 -6.61 6.34
CA PHE A 325 -14.43 -5.50 6.57
C PHE A 325 -14.61 -5.24 8.07
N GLU A 326 -14.59 -3.99 8.50
CA GLU A 326 -14.98 -3.52 9.83
C GLU A 326 -16.32 -2.79 9.80
N PHE A 327 -17.22 -3.21 10.68
CA PHE A 327 -18.53 -2.60 10.86
C PHE A 327 -18.57 -1.87 12.20
N THR A 328 -18.87 -0.58 12.15
CA THR A 328 -18.98 0.29 13.34
C THR A 328 -20.37 0.89 13.53
N GLN A 329 -21.30 0.73 12.59
CA GLN A 329 -22.64 1.31 12.65
C GLN A 329 -23.75 0.34 12.23
N LEU A 330 -24.96 0.54 12.78
CA LEU A 330 -26.17 -0.19 12.41
C LEU A 330 -26.89 0.39 11.17
N VAL A 331 -26.37 1.49 10.62
CA VAL A 331 -27.01 2.23 9.52
C VAL A 331 -26.48 1.72 8.19
N ALA A 332 -27.34 1.77 7.17
CA ALA A 332 -26.95 1.57 5.79
C ALA A 332 -25.78 2.49 5.38
N PRO A 333 -24.81 2.01 4.60
CA PRO A 333 -23.81 2.88 3.98
C PRO A 333 -24.50 4.02 3.23
N THR A 334 -24.14 5.27 3.53
CA THR A 334 -24.57 6.41 2.72
C THR A 334 -23.58 6.64 1.60
N TRP A 335 -24.05 6.53 0.36
CA TRP A 335 -23.25 6.73 -0.84
C TRP A 335 -23.45 8.15 -1.38
N SER A 336 -22.36 8.79 -1.79
CA SER A 336 -22.41 9.97 -2.66
C SER A 336 -21.72 9.67 -3.98
N ALA A 337 -22.39 9.98 -5.10
CA ALA A 337 -21.81 9.87 -6.44
C ALA A 337 -20.59 10.80 -6.65
N THR A 338 -20.33 11.74 -5.73
CA THR A 338 -19.24 12.72 -5.83
C THR A 338 -17.96 12.33 -5.08
N GLY A 339 -17.81 11.07 -4.67
CA GLY A 339 -16.51 10.51 -4.25
C GLY A 339 -16.12 10.77 -2.79
N THR A 340 -17.04 11.22 -1.93
CA THR A 340 -16.87 11.17 -0.47
C THR A 340 -17.95 10.28 0.11
N SER A 341 -17.59 9.02 0.33
CA SER A 341 -18.53 8.02 0.81
C SER A 341 -18.44 7.87 2.31
N ALA A 342 -19.30 8.61 3.02
CA ALA A 342 -19.45 8.50 4.48
C ALA A 342 -20.25 7.23 4.82
N SER A 343 -19.62 6.06 4.75
CA SER A 343 -20.19 4.86 5.33
C SER A 343 -19.55 4.64 6.68
N GLY A 344 -20.34 4.38 7.73
CA GLY A 344 -19.86 3.92 9.03
C GLY A 344 -19.33 2.49 9.05
N ASN A 345 -19.46 1.77 7.95
CA ASN A 345 -19.04 0.39 7.78
C ASN A 345 -18.20 0.27 6.51
N ASP A 346 -17.22 -0.64 6.51
CA ASP A 346 -16.41 -0.87 5.33
C ASP A 346 -17.24 -1.48 4.20
N VAL A 347 -17.03 -0.94 2.99
CA VAL A 347 -17.69 -1.40 1.77
C VAL A 347 -16.69 -1.52 0.64
N LEU A 348 -16.77 -2.64 -0.08
CA LEU A 348 -16.22 -2.76 -1.42
C LEU A 348 -17.36 -2.60 -2.43
N LEU A 349 -17.37 -1.47 -3.16
CA LEU A 349 -18.32 -1.22 -4.22
C LEU A 349 -17.75 -1.63 -5.59
N LEU A 350 -18.44 -2.55 -6.26
CA LEU A 350 -18.11 -3.00 -7.60
C LEU A 350 -19.05 -2.34 -8.63
N THR A 351 -18.46 -1.62 -9.56
CA THR A 351 -19.17 -0.71 -10.48
C THR A 351 -19.40 -1.29 -11.88
N SER A 352 -18.89 -2.48 -12.16
CA SER A 352 -19.24 -3.25 -13.36
C SER A 352 -20.72 -3.61 -13.33
N SER A 353 -21.45 -3.28 -14.39
CA SER A 353 -22.88 -3.60 -14.55
C SER A 353 -23.13 -4.98 -15.18
N THR A 354 -22.08 -5.64 -15.68
CA THR A 354 -22.21 -6.90 -16.41
C THR A 354 -21.45 -8.05 -15.79
N GLN A 355 -20.39 -7.79 -15.02
CA GLN A 355 -19.61 -8.84 -14.36
C GLN A 355 -18.76 -8.21 -13.25
N ALA A 356 -19.32 -8.11 -12.04
CA ALA A 356 -18.61 -7.56 -10.88
C ALA A 356 -17.55 -8.52 -10.31
N PHE A 357 -17.85 -9.81 -10.35
CA PHE A 357 -16.92 -10.90 -10.01
C PHE A 357 -16.60 -11.68 -11.28
N THR A 358 -15.34 -11.74 -11.68
CA THR A 358 -14.93 -12.50 -12.90
C THR A 358 -15.02 -14.01 -12.68
N ALA A 359 -14.94 -14.45 -11.42
CA ALA A 359 -15.17 -15.81 -10.95
C ALA A 359 -15.86 -15.78 -9.58
N ASN A 360 -16.53 -16.87 -9.21
CA ASN A 360 -17.11 -16.98 -7.87
C ASN A 360 -16.01 -17.19 -6.82
N LEU A 361 -16.24 -16.68 -5.62
CA LEU A 361 -15.47 -17.03 -4.44
C LEU A 361 -15.61 -18.53 -4.15
N THR A 362 -14.52 -19.11 -3.66
CA THR A 362 -14.40 -20.51 -3.24
C THR A 362 -13.94 -20.57 -1.80
N ASN A 363 -13.85 -21.77 -1.22
CA ASN A 363 -13.38 -21.97 0.16
C ASN A 363 -11.90 -21.59 0.36
N ALA A 364 -11.19 -21.27 -0.72
CA ALA A 364 -9.85 -20.71 -0.68
C ALA A 364 -9.87 -19.19 -0.33
N ASN A 365 -10.98 -18.51 -0.62
CA ASN A 365 -11.18 -17.10 -0.35
C ASN A 365 -11.76 -16.91 1.05
N THR A 366 -11.04 -16.22 1.93
CA THR A 366 -11.52 -15.85 3.27
C THR A 366 -12.18 -14.47 3.23
N VAL A 367 -13.33 -14.34 3.88
CA VAL A 367 -14.02 -13.07 4.13
C VAL A 367 -14.12 -12.83 5.63
N ASN A 368 -13.29 -11.93 6.14
CA ASN A 368 -13.24 -11.55 7.55
C ASN A 368 -14.18 -10.37 7.83
N ILE A 369 -14.99 -10.48 8.88
CA ILE A 369 -15.92 -9.44 9.29
C ILE A 369 -15.70 -9.11 10.77
N TYR A 370 -15.31 -7.87 11.03
CA TYR A 370 -15.01 -7.34 12.35
C TYR A 370 -16.15 -6.44 12.83
N PHE A 371 -16.80 -6.80 13.94
CA PHE A 371 -17.85 -5.98 14.55
C PHE A 371 -17.28 -5.18 15.72
N ALA A 372 -17.41 -3.85 15.65
CA ALA A 372 -17.04 -2.96 16.74
C ALA A 372 -17.93 -3.17 17.97
N SER A 373 -17.37 -2.86 19.15
CA SER A 373 -17.98 -3.09 20.46
C SER A 373 -19.35 -2.44 20.64
N ASN A 374 -19.59 -1.28 20.03
CA ASN A 374 -20.87 -0.59 20.08
C ASN A 374 -22.00 -1.35 19.36
N LEU A 375 -21.68 -2.23 18.42
CA LEU A 375 -22.66 -3.13 17.77
C LEU A 375 -22.96 -4.35 18.63
N THR A 376 -21.99 -4.84 19.40
CA THR A 376 -22.12 -6.11 20.13
C THR A 376 -23.23 -6.10 21.18
N SER A 377 -23.48 -4.96 21.82
CA SER A 377 -24.57 -4.77 22.78
C SER A 377 -25.98 -4.86 22.17
N THR A 378 -26.08 -4.76 20.84
CA THR A 378 -27.35 -4.73 20.10
C THR A 378 -27.77 -6.09 19.54
N PHE A 379 -26.89 -7.11 19.60
CA PHE A 379 -27.23 -8.49 19.23
C PHE A 379 -28.06 -9.24 20.30
N THR A 380 -29.01 -8.54 20.93
CA THR A 380 -29.93 -9.11 21.92
C THR A 380 -31.24 -9.57 21.26
N ALA A 381 -31.86 -10.59 21.83
CA ALA A 381 -32.93 -11.37 21.20
C ALA A 381 -34.23 -10.62 20.82
N SER A 382 -34.41 -9.35 21.25
CA SER A 382 -35.73 -8.67 21.21
C SER A 382 -35.88 -7.51 20.22
N ALA A 383 -34.82 -7.05 19.55
CA ALA A 383 -34.93 -5.99 18.52
C ALA A 383 -33.76 -6.05 17.52
N TRP A 384 -33.91 -6.86 16.46
CA TRP A 384 -32.83 -7.11 15.51
C TRP A 384 -32.72 -6.01 14.44
N THR A 385 -31.63 -5.24 14.50
CA THR A 385 -31.24 -4.28 13.45
C THR A 385 -30.23 -4.90 12.50
N SER A 386 -30.49 -4.84 11.19
CA SER A 386 -29.57 -5.30 10.14
C SER A 386 -28.28 -4.46 10.13
N VAL A 387 -27.11 -5.10 10.12
CA VAL A 387 -25.85 -4.44 9.77
C VAL A 387 -25.63 -4.56 8.26
N GLN A 388 -25.32 -3.44 7.60
CA GLN A 388 -25.07 -3.38 6.18
C GLN A 388 -23.64 -2.90 5.91
N GLY A 389 -22.91 -3.64 5.08
CA GLY A 389 -21.52 -3.40 4.73
C GLY A 389 -21.02 -4.54 3.85
N GLY A 390 -19.70 -4.63 3.63
CA GLY A 390 -19.13 -5.71 2.83
C GLY A 390 -19.24 -5.43 1.33
N PHE A 391 -19.66 -6.42 0.54
CA PHE A 391 -19.77 -6.28 -0.91
C PHE A 391 -21.03 -5.55 -1.33
N PHE A 392 -20.85 -4.57 -2.20
CA PHE A 392 -21.92 -3.89 -2.93
C PHE A 392 -21.64 -3.96 -4.43
N THR A 393 -22.67 -4.16 -5.24
CA THR A 393 -22.51 -4.18 -6.69
C THR A 393 -23.69 -3.57 -7.43
N VAL A 394 -23.41 -2.89 -8.55
CA VAL A 394 -24.41 -2.46 -9.55
C VAL A 394 -24.72 -3.55 -10.58
N ASP A 395 -24.02 -4.68 -10.54
CA ASP A 395 -24.29 -5.84 -11.39
C ASP A 395 -25.67 -6.40 -11.04
N ASN A 396 -26.59 -6.27 -11.99
CA ASN A 396 -27.94 -6.81 -11.91
C ASN A 396 -28.15 -7.98 -12.88
N THR A 397 -27.11 -8.40 -13.60
CA THR A 397 -27.15 -9.56 -14.50
C THR A 397 -26.68 -10.84 -13.79
N HIS A 398 -25.89 -10.71 -12.72
CA HIS A 398 -25.43 -11.80 -11.88
C HIS A 398 -25.91 -11.68 -10.42
N SER A 399 -26.07 -12.82 -9.75
CA SER A 399 -26.40 -12.86 -8.33
C SER A 399 -25.15 -12.66 -7.48
N LEU A 400 -25.14 -11.59 -6.68
CA LEU A 400 -24.11 -11.37 -5.65
C LEU A 400 -24.03 -12.55 -4.67
N ALA A 401 -25.18 -13.11 -4.26
CA ALA A 401 -25.22 -14.25 -3.37
C ALA A 401 -24.48 -15.46 -3.96
N SER A 402 -24.73 -15.80 -5.22
CA SER A 402 -24.04 -16.90 -5.91
C SER A 402 -22.54 -16.63 -6.08
N ALA A 403 -22.16 -15.37 -6.34
CA ALA A 403 -20.76 -14.98 -6.51
C ALA A 403 -19.93 -15.20 -5.23
N ILE A 404 -20.51 -15.04 -4.04
CA ILE A 404 -19.76 -15.11 -2.78
C ILE A 404 -20.03 -16.38 -1.95
N ALA A 405 -21.01 -17.20 -2.33
CA ALA A 405 -21.49 -18.33 -1.52
C ALA A 405 -20.41 -19.36 -1.17
N GLY A 406 -19.36 -19.48 -1.99
CA GLY A 406 -18.28 -20.44 -1.76
C GLY A 406 -17.22 -19.99 -0.76
N ALA A 407 -17.19 -18.71 -0.36
CA ALA A 407 -16.16 -18.16 0.52
C ALA A 407 -16.21 -18.72 1.95
N ASP A 408 -15.05 -18.75 2.62
CA ASP A 408 -14.96 -18.99 4.06
C ASP A 408 -15.21 -17.68 4.82
N PHE A 409 -16.39 -17.55 5.43
CA PHE A 409 -16.77 -16.37 6.21
C PHE A 409 -16.38 -16.51 7.67
N GLN A 410 -15.59 -15.56 8.17
CA GLN A 410 -15.11 -15.51 9.54
C GLN A 410 -15.60 -14.24 10.24
N PHE A 411 -16.07 -14.38 11.48
CA PHE A 411 -16.71 -13.31 12.23
C PHE A 411 -15.97 -13.04 13.54
N PHE A 412 -15.63 -11.78 13.77
CA PHE A 412 -14.82 -11.30 14.88
C PHE A 412 -15.55 -10.20 15.64
N PHE A 413 -15.45 -10.24 16.98
CA PHE A 413 -16.18 -9.33 17.87
C PHE A 413 -15.20 -8.58 18.75
N GLN A 414 -15.27 -7.25 18.73
CA GLN A 414 -14.31 -6.42 19.46
C GLN A 414 -14.38 -6.75 20.97
N SER A 415 -13.21 -6.93 21.57
CA SER A 415 -13.04 -7.24 22.99
C SER A 415 -11.77 -6.60 23.50
N GLY A 416 -11.70 -6.23 24.78
CA GLY A 416 -10.47 -5.68 25.37
C GLY A 416 -9.30 -6.68 25.39
N THR A 417 -9.58 -7.98 25.36
CA THR A 417 -8.59 -9.06 25.60
C THR A 417 -8.50 -10.08 24.45
N GLY A 418 -8.96 -9.72 23.25
CA GLY A 418 -8.99 -10.61 22.10
C GLY A 418 -7.59 -10.91 21.52
N ALA A 419 -7.42 -12.11 20.95
CA ALA A 419 -6.16 -12.55 20.34
C ALA A 419 -5.99 -12.08 18.89
N PHE A 420 -7.08 -11.69 18.22
CA PHE A 420 -7.04 -11.16 16.86
C PHE A 420 -6.91 -9.64 16.92
N SER A 421 -6.00 -9.06 16.14
CA SER A 421 -5.80 -7.61 16.08
C SER A 421 -6.16 -7.07 14.70
N TYR A 422 -7.00 -6.05 14.66
CA TYR A 422 -7.39 -5.36 13.43
C TYR A 422 -7.58 -3.86 13.72
N ASN A 423 -7.00 -2.99 12.89
CA ASN A 423 -7.01 -1.52 13.07
C ASN A 423 -6.65 -1.07 14.50
N GLY A 424 -5.68 -1.74 15.14
CA GLY A 424 -5.23 -1.43 16.51
C GLY A 424 -6.20 -1.81 17.63
N LYS A 425 -7.29 -2.53 17.31
CA LYS A 425 -8.26 -3.06 18.28
C LYS A 425 -8.13 -4.58 18.37
N ASN A 426 -8.50 -5.12 19.53
CA ASN A 426 -8.50 -6.56 19.79
C ASN A 426 -9.89 -7.15 19.56
N TYR A 427 -9.94 -8.37 19.06
CA TYR A 427 -11.14 -9.10 18.70
C TYR A 427 -11.04 -10.58 19.13
N VAL A 428 -12.20 -11.16 19.39
CA VAL A 428 -12.39 -12.58 19.66
C VAL A 428 -13.20 -13.21 18.54
N ASP A 429 -12.99 -14.50 18.28
CA ASP A 429 -13.82 -15.25 17.34
C ASP A 429 -15.25 -15.47 17.87
N GLN A 430 -16.12 -16.05 17.05
CA GLN A 430 -17.51 -16.31 17.42
C GLN A 430 -17.65 -17.23 18.66
N THR A 431 -16.77 -18.21 18.82
CA THR A 431 -16.82 -19.17 19.92
C THR A 431 -16.52 -18.47 21.25
N GLN A 432 -15.44 -17.71 21.28
CA GLN A 432 -15.03 -16.94 22.44
C GLN A 432 -15.96 -15.74 22.70
N ALA A 433 -16.56 -15.15 21.66
CA ALA A 433 -17.61 -14.14 21.84
C ALA A 433 -18.81 -14.68 22.63
N ARG A 434 -19.23 -15.93 22.38
CA ARG A 434 -20.29 -16.59 23.16
C ARG A 434 -19.87 -16.90 24.60
N SER A 435 -18.64 -17.39 24.82
CA SER A 435 -18.15 -17.64 26.18
C SER A 435 -18.05 -16.35 27.00
N ASN A 436 -17.73 -15.23 26.33
CA ASN A 436 -17.63 -13.92 26.95
C ASN A 436 -18.98 -13.20 27.09
N GLY A 437 -20.09 -13.81 26.65
CA GLY A 437 -21.43 -13.20 26.71
C GLY A 437 -21.65 -12.05 25.73
N LEU A 438 -20.76 -11.84 24.76
CA LEU A 438 -20.95 -10.86 23.67
C LEU A 438 -21.99 -11.32 22.65
N LEU A 439 -22.21 -12.64 22.58
CA LEU A 439 -23.26 -13.27 21.77
C LEU A 439 -24.12 -14.17 22.67
N PRO A 440 -25.40 -14.38 22.32
CA PRO A 440 -26.27 -15.31 23.05
C PRO A 440 -25.68 -16.73 23.13
N ALA A 441 -25.81 -17.36 24.30
CA ALA A 441 -25.41 -18.75 24.52
C ALA A 441 -26.34 -19.69 23.73
N SER A 442 -25.76 -20.42 22.76
CA SER A 442 -26.32 -21.60 22.08
C SER A 442 -27.81 -21.58 21.71
N SER A 443 -28.14 -21.28 20.45
CA SER A 443 -29.44 -21.62 19.87
C SER A 443 -29.36 -22.06 18.42
N GLY A 444 -28.29 -22.74 17.98
CA GLY A 444 -28.15 -23.11 16.55
C GLY A 444 -28.22 -21.92 15.57
N GLN A 445 -28.03 -20.72 16.09
CA GLN A 445 -28.15 -19.46 15.37
C GLN A 445 -26.77 -19.05 14.85
N GLY A 446 -26.59 -19.22 13.53
CA GLY A 446 -25.46 -18.69 12.77
C GLY A 446 -25.75 -17.29 12.24
N PHE A 447 -24.72 -16.62 11.72
CA PHE A 447 -24.91 -15.41 10.93
C PHE A 447 -25.42 -15.80 9.56
N VAL A 448 -26.57 -15.25 9.19
CA VAL A 448 -27.09 -15.36 7.84
C VAL A 448 -26.64 -14.13 7.07
N VAL A 449 -25.86 -14.33 6.02
CA VAL A 449 -25.63 -13.33 4.98
C VAL A 449 -26.86 -13.30 4.08
N ARG A 450 -27.44 -12.14 3.80
CA ARG A 450 -28.58 -12.01 2.86
C ARG A 450 -28.22 -11.02 1.77
N GLN A 451 -28.60 -11.33 0.54
CA GLN A 451 -28.66 -10.33 -0.53
C GLN A 451 -29.87 -9.42 -0.28
N ALA A 452 -29.62 -8.11 -0.15
CA ALA A 452 -30.67 -7.09 -0.11
C ALA A 452 -30.55 -6.18 -1.33
N THR A 453 -31.68 -5.96 -2.03
CA THR A 453 -31.80 -4.95 -3.07
C THR A 453 -32.20 -3.63 -2.43
N VAL A 454 -31.33 -2.62 -2.49
CA VAL A 454 -31.62 -1.29 -1.91
C VAL A 454 -32.37 -0.46 -2.95
N ALA A 455 -33.56 0.05 -2.61
CA ALA A 455 -34.45 0.74 -3.56
C ALA A 455 -33.94 2.11 -4.03
N SER A 456 -32.98 2.74 -3.35
CA SER A 456 -32.52 4.10 -3.65
C SER A 456 -31.48 4.19 -4.77
N ALA A 457 -30.96 3.07 -5.24
CA ALA A 457 -30.17 2.91 -6.47
C ALA A 457 -29.92 1.41 -6.62
N ASN A 458 -30.04 0.86 -7.83
CA ASN A 458 -30.07 -0.58 -8.11
C ASN A 458 -28.83 -1.37 -7.62
N PHE A 459 -28.69 -1.59 -6.32
CA PHE A 459 -27.54 -2.25 -5.71
C PHE A 459 -27.94 -3.55 -5.04
N ASN A 460 -27.09 -4.56 -5.20
CA ASN A 460 -27.09 -5.78 -4.40
C ASN A 460 -26.11 -5.60 -3.23
N SER A 461 -26.56 -5.88 -2.00
CA SER A 461 -25.78 -5.66 -0.76
C SER A 461 -25.85 -6.85 0.19
N LEU A 462 -24.92 -6.93 1.15
CA LEU A 462 -24.96 -7.90 2.24
C LEU A 462 -25.67 -7.35 3.47
N THR A 463 -26.59 -8.15 4.01
CA THR A 463 -27.21 -7.94 5.31
C THR A 463 -26.91 -9.12 6.23
N PHE A 464 -26.47 -8.84 7.46
CA PHE A 464 -26.21 -9.86 8.47
C PHE A 464 -27.32 -9.92 9.50
N SER A 465 -27.87 -11.12 9.74
CA SER A 465 -28.90 -11.36 10.76
C SER A 465 -28.63 -12.69 11.50
N PRO A 466 -28.78 -12.74 12.82
CA PRO A 466 -28.48 -13.95 13.60
C PRO A 466 -29.64 -14.95 13.76
N THR A 467 -30.63 -15.04 12.87
CA THR A 467 -31.69 -16.07 12.94
C THR A 467 -31.97 -16.78 11.61
N PRO A 468 -32.17 -18.12 11.59
CA PRO A 468 -32.71 -18.81 10.42
C PRO A 468 -34.21 -18.52 10.29
N VAL A 469 -34.63 -17.98 9.15
CA VAL A 469 -36.07 -17.90 8.83
C VAL A 469 -36.50 -19.22 8.21
N LEU A 470 -37.28 -19.98 8.98
CA LEU A 470 -38.15 -21.04 8.46
C LEU A 470 -39.18 -20.39 7.53
N ASN A 471 -39.09 -20.76 6.24
CA ASN A 471 -40.00 -20.44 5.13
C ASN A 471 -39.89 -19.01 4.54
N GLY A 472 -39.17 -18.93 3.42
CA GLY A 472 -39.31 -17.86 2.42
C GLY A 472 -38.04 -17.03 2.21
N LEU A 473 -37.22 -17.46 1.24
CA LEU A 473 -36.01 -16.79 0.74
C LEU A 473 -35.00 -16.42 1.84
N SER A 474 -34.32 -17.45 2.35
CA SER A 474 -33.17 -17.35 3.25
C SER A 474 -31.92 -17.78 2.51
N MET A 475 -30.86 -16.98 2.53
CA MET A 475 -29.53 -17.53 2.31
C MET A 475 -29.17 -18.38 3.54
N GLU A 476 -28.67 -19.58 3.30
CA GLU A 476 -28.18 -20.53 4.29
C GLU A 476 -26.67 -20.61 4.07
N ILE A 477 -25.86 -20.04 4.97
CA ILE A 477 -24.42 -20.32 5.02
C ILE A 477 -24.24 -21.29 6.19
N VAL A 478 -24.26 -22.58 5.86
CA VAL A 478 -23.94 -23.65 6.79
C VAL A 478 -22.52 -24.11 6.47
N SER A 479 -21.56 -23.80 7.34
CA SER A 479 -20.32 -24.57 7.42
C SER A 479 -20.57 -25.75 8.36
N VAL A 480 -20.62 -26.97 7.83
CA VAL A 480 -20.47 -28.19 8.64
C VAL A 480 -19.16 -28.85 8.20
N PRO A 481 -18.18 -29.07 9.08
CA PRO A 481 -17.14 -30.06 8.82
C PRO A 481 -17.78 -31.44 8.99
N GLU A 482 -17.74 -32.28 7.94
CA GLU A 482 -18.13 -33.68 8.04
C GLU A 482 -17.35 -34.43 9.14
N PRO A 483 -17.93 -35.53 9.67
CA PRO A 483 -17.52 -36.81 9.11
C PRO A 483 -18.69 -37.76 8.75
N SER A 484 -18.65 -38.26 7.52
CA SER A 484 -19.00 -39.61 7.10
C SER A 484 -20.44 -40.07 7.34
N THR A 485 -21.25 -40.08 6.27
CA THR A 485 -21.85 -41.29 5.65
C THR A 485 -22.97 -40.88 4.70
N TRP A 486 -22.98 -41.49 3.51
CA TRP A 486 -24.02 -41.33 2.51
C TRP A 486 -25.38 -41.80 3.02
N VAL A 487 -26.39 -40.93 3.02
CA VAL A 487 -27.80 -41.35 2.89
C VAL A 487 -28.53 -40.41 1.93
N MET A 488 -28.86 -40.94 0.76
CA MET A 488 -29.82 -40.37 -0.18
C MET A 488 -31.22 -40.29 0.47
N GLY A 489 -31.84 -39.11 0.44
CA GLY A 489 -33.23 -38.93 0.82
C GLY A 489 -33.85 -37.71 0.14
N PHE A 490 -34.36 -37.89 -1.08
CA PHE A 490 -35.18 -36.88 -1.74
C PHE A 490 -36.56 -36.75 -1.07
N MET A 491 -36.96 -35.50 -0.83
CA MET A 491 -38.25 -34.87 -1.18
C MET A 491 -38.88 -34.08 -0.02
N ALA A 492 -39.25 -32.82 -0.29
CA ALA A 492 -40.67 -32.47 -0.41
C ALA A 492 -40.87 -31.07 -1.01
N ALA A 493 -41.63 -30.98 -2.09
CA ALA A 493 -42.41 -29.79 -2.41
C ALA A 493 -43.77 -30.21 -2.97
N GLY A 494 -44.82 -29.54 -2.50
CA GLY A 494 -46.00 -29.28 -3.32
C GLY A 494 -47.21 -30.19 -3.10
N VAL A 495 -48.20 -29.62 -2.43
CA VAL A 495 -49.57 -30.12 -2.25
C VAL A 495 -50.22 -30.44 -3.61
N ALA A 496 -50.21 -31.72 -4.02
CA ALA A 496 -51.08 -32.26 -5.06
C ALA A 496 -51.24 -33.80 -5.00
N LEU A 497 -51.19 -34.44 -3.81
CA LEU A 497 -51.29 -35.91 -3.72
C LEU A 497 -52.10 -36.46 -2.54
N ALA A 498 -52.99 -35.66 -1.93
CA ALA A 498 -53.95 -36.16 -0.94
C ALA A 498 -55.37 -36.43 -1.51
N ARG A 499 -55.69 -35.91 -2.71
CA ARG A 499 -56.97 -36.20 -3.41
C ARG A 499 -56.88 -37.27 -4.51
N ARG A 500 -55.68 -37.68 -4.97
CA ARG A 500 -55.52 -38.71 -6.02
C ARG A 500 -55.41 -40.16 -5.51
N ARG A 501 -55.08 -40.41 -4.23
CA ARG A 501 -55.06 -41.78 -3.65
C ARG A 501 -56.41 -42.27 -3.12
N ARG A 502 -57.36 -41.37 -2.82
CA ARG A 502 -58.76 -41.74 -2.47
C ARG A 502 -59.59 -42.03 -3.72
N LEU A 503 -59.35 -41.33 -4.84
CA LEU A 503 -60.06 -41.57 -6.12
C LEU A 503 -59.57 -42.83 -6.85
N ALA A 504 -58.26 -43.14 -6.82
CA ALA A 504 -57.71 -44.36 -7.43
C ALA A 504 -58.09 -45.65 -6.68
N ARG A 505 -58.30 -45.60 -5.36
CA ARG A 505 -58.81 -46.75 -4.57
C ARG A 505 -60.33 -46.92 -4.68
N LEU A 506 -61.08 -45.86 -4.98
CA LEU A 506 -62.53 -45.94 -5.24
C LEU A 506 -62.82 -46.51 -6.64
N LEU A 507 -62.03 -46.12 -7.65
CA LEU A 507 -62.16 -46.62 -9.03
C LEU A 507 -61.66 -48.07 -9.20
N ALA A 508 -60.68 -48.52 -8.40
CA ALA A 508 -60.24 -49.92 -8.41
C ALA A 508 -61.22 -50.89 -7.70
N ARG A 509 -62.11 -50.40 -6.83
CA ARG A 509 -63.16 -51.22 -6.18
C ARG A 509 -64.47 -51.30 -6.99
N LEU A 510 -64.72 -50.39 -7.93
CA LEU A 510 -65.91 -50.39 -8.80
C LEU A 510 -65.76 -51.24 -10.08
N ARG A 511 -64.59 -51.82 -10.35
CA ARG A 511 -64.34 -52.67 -11.53
C ARG A 511 -64.38 -54.19 -11.26
N ARG A 512 -64.86 -54.64 -10.10
CA ARG A 512 -64.87 -56.06 -9.69
C ARG A 512 -66.23 -56.64 -9.30
N SER A 513 -67.34 -56.02 -9.69
CA SER A 513 -68.67 -56.55 -9.36
C SER A 513 -69.75 -56.13 -10.36
N ILE A 514 -69.73 -56.70 -11.58
CA ILE A 514 -70.93 -57.16 -12.31
C ILE A 514 -70.53 -58.42 -13.12
N PRO A 515 -71.17 -59.58 -12.90
CA PRO A 515 -70.97 -60.80 -13.68
C PRO A 515 -71.91 -60.88 -14.90
N LEU A 516 -71.51 -61.75 -15.84
CA LEU A 516 -72.17 -62.23 -17.07
C LEU A 516 -72.08 -61.30 -18.29
#